data_AF-A0A7S3RP93-F1
#
_entry.id   AF-A0A7S3RP93-F1
#
_cell.length_a   1.000
_cell.length_b   1.000
_cell.length_c   1.000
_cell.angle_alpha   90.00
_cell.angle_beta   90.00
_cell.angle_gamma   90.00
#
_symmetry.space_group_name_H-M   'P 1'
#
loop_
_entity.id
_entity.type
_entity.pdbx_description
1 polymer ?
#
loop_
_entity_poly.entity_id
_entity_poly.type
_entity_poly.pdbx_seq_one_letter_code
_entity_poly.pdbx_strand_id
1 'polypeptide(L)'
;GEEGGGPEGGGCVASLSEAKHLLEEAEAAFALLSPRFASLGDNVALCSLECVWVVTLQQLLARSSTVEAATLDQATRRLERVAALLRGLHGASLERLAARDDGAWRERAVYVRLHLLQGALRLYRGEAHDARSDLARAESLRQELSICPHDQPKIASLLELGVPLRSARAALLATGKDVTRAAEFALTRHAAEVAEERDAAERRRQTRALVQSLVAMGFGPRKAAAALRRSKNDLAQAVVELTREVERGGGGGGEVEG
;
A
#
# COMPACT_ATOMS: atom_id res chain seq x y z
N GLY A 1 -52.47 7.02 9.85
CA GLY A 1 -51.18 6.50 10.32
C GLY A 1 -50.33 6.31 9.10
N GLU A 2 -49.46 7.28 8.84
CA GLU A 2 -48.44 7.18 7.81
C GLU A 2 -47.35 6.24 8.31
N GLU A 3 -47.12 5.13 7.61
CA GLU A 3 -45.92 4.33 7.80
C GLU A 3 -44.87 4.79 6.79
N GLY A 4 -43.74 5.25 7.33
CA GLY A 4 -42.62 5.82 6.58
C GLY A 4 -41.89 4.77 5.74
N GLY A 5 -41.88 4.99 4.43
CA GLY A 5 -40.88 4.43 3.51
C GLY A 5 -39.60 5.28 3.58
N GLY A 6 -38.52 4.70 4.09
CA GLY A 6 -37.22 5.38 4.20
C GLY A 6 -36.60 5.73 2.84
N PRO A 7 -35.91 6.89 2.70
CA PRO A 7 -35.33 7.37 1.44
C PRO A 7 -33.92 6.79 1.10
N GLU A 8 -33.41 5.81 1.84
CA GLU A 8 -31.98 5.48 1.80
C GLU A 8 -31.51 4.65 0.59
N GLY A 9 -32.41 3.99 -0.14
CA GLY A 9 -32.05 3.14 -1.28
C GLY A 9 -31.74 3.91 -2.59
N GLY A 10 -32.36 5.07 -2.80
CA GLY A 10 -32.24 5.84 -4.05
C GLY A 10 -30.89 6.56 -4.20
N GLY A 11 -30.30 7.01 -3.09
CA GLY A 11 -29.02 7.74 -3.12
C GLY A 11 -27.81 6.87 -3.50
N CYS A 12 -27.80 5.60 -3.07
CA CYS A 12 -26.70 4.68 -3.35
C CYS A 12 -26.62 4.32 -4.84
N VAL A 13 -27.75 4.04 -5.48
CA VAL A 13 -27.81 3.70 -6.92
C VAL A 13 -27.44 4.89 -7.80
N ALA A 14 -27.83 6.11 -7.42
CA ALA A 14 -27.42 7.33 -8.10
C ALA A 14 -25.90 7.54 -8.02
N SER A 15 -25.32 7.38 -6.83
CA SER A 15 -23.86 7.49 -6.63
C SER A 15 -23.08 6.43 -7.43
N LEU A 16 -23.59 5.19 -7.53
CA LEU A 16 -22.95 4.16 -8.35
C LEU A 16 -23.03 4.46 -9.85
N SER A 17 -24.11 5.10 -10.30
CA SER A 17 -24.24 5.52 -11.71
C SER A 17 -23.22 6.60 -12.07
N GLU A 18 -23.01 7.57 -11.18
CA GLU A 18 -21.98 8.59 -11.35
C GLU A 18 -20.56 7.97 -11.32
N ALA A 19 -20.30 7.08 -10.36
CA ALA A 19 -19.02 6.37 -10.28
C ALA A 19 -18.75 5.55 -11.55
N LYS A 20 -19.76 4.86 -12.09
CA LYS A 20 -19.65 4.13 -13.35
C LYS A 20 -19.22 5.07 -14.47
N HIS A 21 -19.87 6.22 -14.61
CA HIS A 21 -19.57 7.18 -15.66
C HIS A 21 -18.12 7.68 -15.58
N LEU A 22 -17.67 8.09 -14.39
CA LEU A 22 -16.29 8.54 -14.16
C LEU A 22 -15.25 7.45 -14.48
N LEU A 23 -15.54 6.19 -14.12
CA LEU A 23 -14.65 5.07 -14.43
C LEU A 23 -14.59 4.78 -15.94
N GLU A 24 -15.71 4.92 -16.65
CA GLU A 24 -15.75 4.76 -18.12
C GLU A 24 -15.00 5.90 -18.84
N GLU A 25 -15.09 7.13 -18.33
CA GLU A 25 -14.27 8.26 -18.82
C GLU A 25 -12.78 8.04 -18.55
N ALA A 26 -12.42 7.55 -17.36
CA ALA A 26 -11.04 7.21 -17.03
C ALA A 26 -10.50 6.09 -17.92
N GLU A 27 -11.29 5.05 -18.19
CA GLU A 27 -10.96 3.97 -19.13
C GLU A 27 -10.75 4.52 -20.56
N ALA A 28 -11.60 5.45 -21.00
CA ALA A 28 -11.43 6.12 -22.29
C ALA A 28 -10.15 6.99 -22.34
N ALA A 29 -9.81 7.68 -21.27
CA ALA A 29 -8.56 8.45 -21.17
C ALA A 29 -7.33 7.53 -21.26
N PHE A 30 -7.37 6.34 -20.66
CA PHE A 30 -6.30 5.35 -20.81
C PHE A 30 -6.11 4.88 -22.26
N ALA A 31 -7.15 4.90 -23.09
CA ALA A 31 -7.04 4.56 -24.51
C ALA A 31 -6.25 5.60 -25.32
N LEU A 32 -6.05 6.81 -24.79
CA LEU A 32 -5.22 7.86 -25.40
C LEU A 32 -3.72 7.65 -25.11
N LEU A 33 -3.37 6.78 -24.17
CA LEU A 33 -1.97 6.49 -23.86
C LEU A 33 -1.31 5.71 -25.00
N SER A 34 -0.04 6.02 -25.26
CA SER A 34 0.75 5.16 -26.13
C SER A 34 0.84 3.74 -25.53
N PRO A 35 0.90 2.68 -26.36
CA PRO A 35 0.98 1.30 -25.88
C PRO A 35 2.16 1.04 -24.93
N ARG A 36 3.24 1.84 -25.08
CA ARG A 36 4.40 1.81 -24.18
C ARG A 36 4.03 2.20 -22.76
N PHE A 37 3.20 3.22 -22.54
CA PHE A 37 2.81 3.65 -21.20
C PHE A 37 1.74 2.74 -20.60
N ALA A 38 0.83 2.23 -21.43
CA ALA A 38 -0.19 1.27 -21.00
C ALA A 38 0.39 -0.08 -20.52
N SER A 39 1.63 -0.40 -20.89
CA SER A 39 2.34 -1.63 -20.49
C SER A 39 3.32 -1.45 -19.32
N LEU A 40 3.44 -0.24 -18.75
CA LEU A 40 4.33 0.02 -17.61
C LEU A 40 3.75 -0.43 -16.26
N GLY A 41 2.44 -0.64 -16.18
CA GLY A 41 1.77 -1.02 -14.94
C GLY A 41 0.38 -1.57 -15.21
N ASP A 42 -0.28 -2.03 -14.14
CA ASP A 42 -1.60 -2.65 -14.16
C ASP A 42 -2.76 -1.65 -14.06
N ASN A 43 -2.48 -0.34 -14.10
CA ASN A 43 -3.48 0.73 -13.96
C ASN A 43 -4.70 0.57 -14.88
N VAL A 44 -4.47 0.21 -16.16
CA VAL A 44 -5.56 -0.02 -17.12
C VAL A 44 -6.41 -1.22 -16.69
N ALA A 45 -5.76 -2.30 -16.25
CA ALA A 45 -6.44 -3.49 -15.77
C ALA A 45 -7.22 -3.23 -14.48
N LEU A 46 -6.66 -2.45 -13.56
CA LEU A 46 -7.33 -2.03 -12.32
C LEU A 46 -8.56 -1.17 -12.60
N CYS A 47 -8.44 -0.16 -13.49
CA CYS A 47 -9.58 0.67 -13.88
C CYS A 47 -10.71 -0.16 -14.49
N SER A 48 -10.40 -1.04 -15.46
CA SER A 48 -11.40 -1.91 -16.07
C SER A 48 -12.04 -2.89 -15.05
N LEU A 49 -11.30 -3.37 -14.04
CA LEU A 49 -11.86 -4.17 -12.95
C LEU A 49 -12.88 -3.39 -12.13
N GLU A 50 -12.58 -2.14 -11.78
CA GLU A 50 -13.50 -1.28 -11.02
C GLU A 50 -14.75 -0.96 -11.85
N CYS A 51 -14.64 -0.74 -13.17
CA CYS A 51 -15.80 -0.62 -14.06
C CYS A 51 -16.74 -1.85 -13.95
N VAL A 52 -16.17 -3.06 -14.01
CA VAL A 52 -16.96 -4.30 -13.91
C VAL A 52 -17.54 -4.48 -12.50
N TRP A 53 -16.79 -4.12 -11.47
CA TRP A 53 -17.25 -4.19 -10.09
C TRP A 53 -18.47 -3.30 -9.85
N VAL A 54 -18.45 -2.05 -10.30
CA VAL A 54 -19.60 -1.14 -10.16
C VAL A 54 -20.83 -1.68 -10.87
N VAL A 55 -20.69 -2.21 -12.08
CA VAL A 55 -21.80 -2.87 -12.80
C VAL A 55 -22.34 -4.05 -12.00
N THR A 56 -21.46 -4.90 -11.46
CA THR A 56 -21.83 -6.07 -10.65
C THR A 56 -22.57 -5.64 -9.38
N LEU A 57 -22.09 -4.61 -8.69
CA LEU A 57 -22.74 -4.04 -7.50
C LEU A 57 -24.11 -3.45 -7.80
N GLN A 58 -24.25 -2.71 -8.90
CA GLN A 58 -25.54 -2.20 -9.35
C GLN A 58 -26.54 -3.34 -9.55
N GLN A 59 -26.12 -4.47 -10.14
CA GLN A 59 -26.99 -5.64 -10.29
C GLN A 59 -27.38 -6.28 -8.95
N LEU A 60 -26.43 -6.42 -8.02
CA LEU A 60 -26.72 -6.93 -6.68
C LEU A 60 -27.74 -6.06 -5.95
N LEU A 61 -27.57 -4.73 -6.00
CA LEU A 61 -28.40 -3.77 -5.27
C LEU A 61 -29.77 -3.55 -5.91
N ALA A 62 -29.85 -3.53 -7.25
CA ALA A 62 -31.11 -3.36 -7.95
C ALA A 62 -32.09 -4.52 -7.69
N ARG A 63 -31.59 -5.67 -7.18
CA ARG A 63 -32.36 -6.93 -6.99
C ARG A 63 -33.18 -7.31 -8.23
N SER A 64 -32.79 -6.77 -9.39
CA SER A 64 -33.49 -6.90 -10.65
C SER A 64 -32.95 -8.12 -11.36
N SER A 65 -33.84 -8.97 -11.81
CA SER A 65 -33.51 -10.18 -12.57
C SER A 65 -33.16 -9.89 -14.03
N THR A 66 -33.29 -8.64 -14.49
CA THR A 66 -33.07 -8.27 -15.89
C THR A 66 -31.87 -7.34 -16.02
N VAL A 67 -30.70 -7.93 -16.25
CA VAL A 67 -29.56 -7.18 -16.76
C VAL A 67 -29.70 -7.09 -18.28
N GLU A 68 -29.45 -5.92 -18.84
CA GLU A 68 -29.28 -5.82 -20.28
C GLU A 68 -28.12 -6.72 -20.71
N ALA A 69 -28.39 -7.69 -21.60
CA ALA A 69 -27.39 -8.63 -22.08
C ALA A 69 -26.14 -7.91 -22.62
N ALA A 70 -26.32 -6.77 -23.29
CA ALA A 70 -25.25 -5.92 -23.77
C ALA A 70 -24.29 -5.44 -22.65
N THR A 71 -24.82 -5.12 -21.47
CA THR A 71 -24.02 -4.68 -20.31
C THR A 71 -23.18 -5.85 -19.77
N LEU A 72 -23.76 -7.05 -19.67
CA LEU A 72 -23.01 -8.25 -19.25
C LEU A 72 -21.92 -8.62 -20.26
N ASP A 73 -22.19 -8.50 -21.56
CA ASP A 73 -21.24 -8.74 -22.63
C ASP A 73 -20.07 -7.75 -22.61
N GLN A 74 -20.36 -6.47 -22.40
CA GLN A 74 -19.32 -5.45 -22.24
C GLN A 74 -18.45 -5.74 -21.00
N ALA A 75 -19.07 -6.08 -19.87
CA ALA A 75 -18.35 -6.43 -18.66
C ALA A 75 -17.46 -7.68 -18.86
N THR A 76 -17.94 -8.68 -19.59
CA THR A 76 -17.16 -9.89 -19.89
C THR A 76 -15.95 -9.57 -20.77
N ARG A 77 -16.14 -8.81 -21.86
CA ARG A 77 -15.03 -8.35 -22.71
C ARG A 77 -13.98 -7.55 -21.94
N ARG A 78 -14.42 -6.70 -20.99
CA ARG A 78 -13.51 -5.99 -20.08
C ARG A 78 -12.68 -6.98 -19.25
N LEU A 79 -13.28 -7.99 -18.64
CA LEU A 79 -12.53 -8.99 -17.85
C LEU A 79 -11.58 -9.84 -18.70
N GLU A 80 -11.94 -10.17 -19.94
CA GLU A 80 -11.04 -10.87 -20.87
C GLU A 80 -9.81 -10.01 -21.21
N ARG A 81 -10.03 -8.72 -21.49
CA ARG A 81 -8.95 -7.75 -21.71
C ARG A 81 -8.07 -7.60 -20.48
N VAL A 82 -8.66 -7.47 -19.29
CA VAL A 82 -7.93 -7.44 -18.01
C VAL A 82 -7.06 -8.68 -17.86
N ALA A 83 -7.61 -9.87 -18.10
CA ALA A 83 -6.86 -11.12 -18.00
C ALA A 83 -5.67 -11.15 -18.97
N ALA A 84 -5.85 -10.67 -20.20
CA ALA A 84 -4.77 -10.56 -21.19
C ALA A 84 -3.69 -9.56 -20.77
N LEU A 85 -4.08 -8.38 -20.29
CA LEU A 85 -3.15 -7.35 -19.80
C LEU A 85 -2.33 -7.88 -18.62
N LEU A 86 -2.98 -8.47 -17.61
CA LEU A 86 -2.30 -9.02 -16.44
C LEU A 86 -1.35 -10.17 -16.81
N ARG A 87 -1.74 -11.08 -17.72
CA ARG A 87 -0.81 -12.11 -18.23
C ARG A 87 0.38 -11.48 -18.97
N GLY A 88 0.14 -10.41 -19.73
CA GLY A 88 1.17 -9.65 -20.44
C GLY A 88 2.11 -8.89 -19.52
N LEU A 89 1.67 -8.49 -18.32
CA LEU A 89 2.50 -7.82 -17.32
C LEU A 89 3.25 -8.83 -16.43
N HIS A 90 2.53 -9.80 -15.89
CA HIS A 90 3.02 -10.67 -14.81
C HIS A 90 3.60 -12.00 -15.27
N GLY A 91 3.32 -12.40 -16.51
CA GLY A 91 3.69 -13.72 -17.04
C GLY A 91 2.52 -14.69 -17.02
N ALA A 92 2.60 -15.72 -17.86
CA ALA A 92 1.53 -16.72 -17.95
C ALA A 92 1.39 -17.55 -16.67
N SER A 93 2.51 -17.78 -15.99
CA SER A 93 2.64 -18.49 -14.71
C SER A 93 3.06 -17.55 -13.59
N LEU A 94 2.81 -16.23 -13.75
CA LEU A 94 3.25 -15.19 -12.82
C LEU A 94 4.78 -15.12 -12.65
N GLU A 95 5.54 -15.63 -13.62
CA GLU A 95 7.00 -15.74 -13.53
C GLU A 95 7.71 -14.37 -13.45
N ARG A 96 7.19 -13.35 -14.15
CA ARG A 96 7.73 -11.98 -14.05
C ARG A 96 7.36 -11.32 -12.74
N LEU A 97 6.21 -11.71 -12.17
CA LEU A 97 5.82 -11.29 -10.84
C LEU A 97 6.73 -11.89 -9.78
N ALA A 98 6.93 -13.21 -9.83
CA ALA A 98 7.74 -13.95 -8.88
C ALA A 98 9.23 -13.55 -8.87
N ALA A 99 9.73 -13.03 -10.00
CA ALA A 99 11.08 -12.50 -10.11
C ALA A 99 11.28 -11.13 -9.42
N ARG A 100 10.22 -10.50 -8.89
CA ARG A 100 10.33 -9.29 -8.06
C ARG A 100 10.62 -9.70 -6.62
N ASP A 101 11.80 -9.34 -6.12
CA ASP A 101 12.29 -9.70 -4.78
C ASP A 101 11.41 -9.15 -3.64
N ASP A 102 10.55 -8.17 -3.92
CA ASP A 102 9.80 -7.40 -2.95
C ASP A 102 8.31 -7.25 -3.35
N GLY A 103 7.45 -8.10 -2.80
CA GLY A 103 5.99 -7.85 -2.81
C GLY A 103 5.20 -8.48 -3.95
N ALA A 104 5.81 -9.34 -4.77
CA ALA A 104 5.17 -10.17 -5.79
C ALA A 104 3.85 -10.83 -5.33
N TRP A 105 3.79 -11.22 -4.06
CA TRP A 105 2.61 -11.86 -3.47
C TRP A 105 1.42 -10.89 -3.38
N ARG A 106 1.62 -9.60 -3.11
CA ARG A 106 0.52 -8.62 -2.97
C ARG A 106 -0.13 -8.32 -4.30
N GLU A 107 0.68 -8.29 -5.35
CA GLU A 107 0.22 -8.08 -6.72
C GLU A 107 -0.67 -9.22 -7.21
N ARG A 108 -0.66 -10.40 -6.55
CA ARG A 108 -1.62 -11.49 -6.83
C ARG A 108 -3.04 -11.17 -6.38
N ALA A 109 -3.26 -10.18 -5.51
CA ALA A 109 -4.59 -9.80 -5.04
C ALA A 109 -5.51 -9.34 -6.19
N VAL A 110 -4.93 -8.79 -7.26
CA VAL A 110 -5.70 -8.40 -8.46
C VAL A 110 -6.36 -9.60 -9.13
N TYR A 111 -5.74 -10.78 -9.09
CA TYR A 111 -6.32 -12.00 -9.65
C TYR A 111 -7.47 -12.55 -8.81
N VAL A 112 -7.46 -12.33 -7.50
CA VAL A 112 -8.63 -12.63 -6.65
C VAL A 112 -9.85 -11.84 -7.14
N ARG A 113 -9.67 -10.53 -7.38
CA ARG A 113 -10.73 -9.66 -7.91
C ARG A 113 -11.19 -10.11 -9.30
N LEU A 114 -10.25 -10.39 -10.19
CA LEU A 114 -10.55 -10.87 -11.55
C LEU A 114 -11.42 -12.14 -11.51
N HIS A 115 -10.99 -13.17 -10.78
CA HIS A 115 -11.73 -14.43 -10.72
C HIS A 115 -13.07 -14.31 -9.99
N LEU A 116 -13.15 -13.47 -8.95
CA LEU A 116 -14.40 -13.18 -8.26
C LEU A 116 -15.42 -12.55 -9.22
N LEU A 117 -15.02 -11.52 -9.98
CA LEU A 117 -15.89 -10.83 -10.94
C LEU A 117 -16.26 -11.73 -12.12
N GLN A 118 -15.33 -12.56 -12.60
CA GLN A 118 -15.61 -13.57 -13.63
C GLN A 118 -16.69 -14.55 -13.15
N GLY A 119 -16.55 -15.07 -11.94
CA GLY A 119 -17.53 -15.96 -11.34
C GLY A 119 -18.90 -15.29 -11.15
N ALA A 120 -18.92 -14.04 -10.67
CA ALA A 120 -20.15 -13.28 -10.50
C ALA A 120 -20.90 -13.05 -11.82
N LEU A 121 -20.22 -12.63 -12.89
CA LEU A 121 -20.84 -12.45 -14.21
C LEU A 121 -21.38 -13.77 -14.77
N ARG A 122 -20.66 -14.86 -14.59
CA ARG A 122 -21.10 -16.20 -15.02
C ARG A 122 -22.35 -16.67 -14.27
N LEU A 123 -22.48 -16.35 -12.98
CA LEU A 123 -23.73 -16.60 -12.23
C LEU A 123 -24.91 -15.85 -12.85
N TYR A 124 -24.75 -14.57 -13.22
CA TYR A 124 -25.81 -13.81 -13.88
C TYR A 124 -26.20 -14.36 -15.25
N ARG A 125 -25.30 -15.08 -15.92
CA ARG A 125 -25.55 -15.76 -17.20
C ARG A 125 -26.11 -17.18 -17.05
N GLY A 126 -26.22 -17.70 -15.83
CA GLY A 126 -26.64 -19.08 -15.58
C GLY A 126 -25.53 -20.12 -15.80
N GLU A 127 -24.28 -19.70 -16.00
CA GLU A 127 -23.10 -20.55 -16.22
C GLU A 127 -22.54 -21.08 -14.88
N ALA A 128 -23.37 -21.78 -14.11
CA ALA A 128 -23.07 -22.11 -12.72
C ALA A 128 -21.83 -23.00 -12.52
N HIS A 129 -21.49 -23.85 -13.49
CA HIS A 129 -20.30 -24.71 -13.41
C HIS A 129 -19.02 -23.88 -13.49
N ASP A 130 -18.91 -23.03 -14.52
CA ASP A 130 -17.75 -22.18 -14.72
C ASP A 130 -17.62 -21.15 -13.60
N ALA A 131 -18.75 -20.57 -13.17
CA ALA A 131 -18.78 -19.68 -12.03
C ALA A 131 -18.17 -20.31 -10.77
N ARG A 132 -18.54 -21.56 -10.46
CA ARG A 132 -17.96 -22.29 -9.32
C ARG A 132 -16.45 -22.46 -9.46
N SER A 133 -15.96 -22.73 -10.66
CA SER A 133 -14.53 -22.87 -10.95
C SER A 133 -13.77 -21.56 -10.70
N ASP A 134 -14.28 -20.42 -11.15
CA ASP A 134 -13.61 -19.13 -10.88
C ASP A 134 -13.69 -18.73 -9.41
N LEU A 135 -14.84 -18.92 -8.77
CA LEU A 135 -14.99 -18.60 -7.35
C LEU A 135 -14.07 -19.47 -6.49
N ALA A 136 -13.89 -20.75 -6.82
CA ALA A 136 -12.93 -21.62 -6.16
C ALA A 136 -11.48 -21.13 -6.35
N ARG A 137 -11.11 -20.67 -7.55
CA ARG A 137 -9.80 -20.06 -7.82
C ARG A 137 -9.59 -18.77 -7.04
N ALA A 138 -10.59 -17.89 -7.01
CA ALA A 138 -10.56 -16.66 -6.23
C ALA A 138 -10.37 -16.95 -4.73
N GLU A 139 -11.10 -17.93 -4.21
CA GLU A 139 -11.04 -18.34 -2.81
C GLU A 139 -9.68 -18.97 -2.46
N SER A 140 -9.15 -19.86 -3.31
CA SER A 140 -7.80 -20.44 -3.13
C SER A 140 -6.74 -19.35 -3.04
N LEU A 141 -6.75 -18.41 -3.99
CA LEU A 141 -5.81 -17.28 -3.99
C LEU A 141 -6.02 -16.38 -2.77
N ARG A 142 -7.27 -16.09 -2.38
CA ARG A 142 -7.56 -15.30 -1.19
C ARG A 142 -7.00 -15.96 0.06
N GLN A 143 -7.13 -17.28 0.18
CA GLN A 143 -6.56 -18.04 1.29
C GLN A 143 -5.04 -17.96 1.29
N GLU A 144 -4.36 -18.09 0.15
CA GLU A 144 -2.90 -17.90 0.07
C GLU A 144 -2.45 -16.50 0.50
N LEU A 145 -3.25 -15.46 0.23
CA LEU A 145 -2.93 -14.06 0.48
C LEU A 145 -3.39 -13.54 1.85
N SER A 146 -4.04 -14.38 2.66
CA SER A 146 -4.55 -14.01 3.98
C SER A 146 -4.18 -15.03 5.03
N ILE A 147 -4.07 -14.58 6.29
CA ILE A 147 -3.94 -15.50 7.42
C ILE A 147 -5.29 -16.13 7.70
N CYS A 148 -5.35 -17.45 7.56
CA CYS A 148 -6.54 -18.25 7.77
C CYS A 148 -6.41 -19.12 9.02
N PRO A 149 -7.50 -19.72 9.53
CA PRO A 149 -7.43 -20.59 10.72
C PRO A 149 -6.44 -21.76 10.58
N HIS A 150 -6.24 -22.28 9.36
CA HIS A 150 -5.27 -23.34 9.08
C HIS A 150 -3.80 -22.90 9.24
N ASP A 151 -3.52 -21.60 9.31
CA ASP A 151 -2.17 -21.07 9.54
C ASP A 151 -1.83 -20.91 11.01
N GLN A 152 -2.78 -21.14 11.92
CA GLN A 152 -2.56 -21.04 13.37
C GLN A 152 -1.37 -21.87 13.89
N PRO A 153 -1.14 -23.14 13.46
CA PRO A 153 0.05 -23.89 13.89
C PRO A 153 1.37 -23.26 13.39
N LYS A 154 1.36 -22.65 12.20
CA LYS A 154 2.52 -21.92 11.65
C LYS A 154 2.84 -20.69 12.49
N ILE A 155 1.80 -19.96 12.91
CA ILE A 155 1.95 -18.82 13.80
C ILE A 155 2.49 -19.26 15.15
N ALA A 156 1.92 -20.32 15.74
CA ALA A 156 2.38 -20.87 17.02
C ALA A 156 3.88 -21.21 16.99
N SER A 157 4.34 -21.86 15.91
CA SER A 157 5.77 -22.19 15.72
C SER A 157 6.66 -20.94 15.74
N LEU A 158 6.22 -19.82 15.14
CA LEU A 158 6.98 -18.56 15.16
C LEU A 158 6.96 -17.89 16.54
N LEU A 159 5.84 -17.99 17.26
CA LEU A 159 5.74 -17.48 18.63
C LEU A 159 6.70 -18.21 19.57
N GLU A 160 6.85 -19.53 19.42
CA GLU A 160 7.80 -20.34 20.18
C GLU A 160 9.26 -19.92 19.94
N LEU A 161 9.57 -19.41 18.74
CA LEU A 161 10.87 -18.81 18.41
C LEU A 161 11.04 -17.37 18.95
N GLY A 162 10.09 -16.87 19.73
CA GLY A 162 10.12 -15.53 20.31
C GLY A 162 9.69 -14.41 19.36
N VAL A 163 9.18 -14.74 18.17
CA VAL A 163 8.65 -13.74 17.24
C VAL A 163 7.29 -13.24 17.76
N PRO A 164 7.07 -11.92 17.89
CA PRO A 164 5.78 -11.41 18.36
C PRO A 164 4.68 -11.67 17.33
N LEU A 165 3.44 -11.89 17.79
CA LEU A 165 2.29 -12.29 16.96
C LEU A 165 2.09 -11.44 15.70
N ARG A 166 2.20 -10.11 15.82
CA ARG A 166 2.06 -9.19 14.68
C ARG A 166 3.15 -9.43 13.63
N SER A 167 4.39 -9.62 14.05
CA SER A 167 5.52 -9.89 13.16
C SER A 167 5.43 -11.29 12.57
N ALA A 168 4.99 -12.29 13.32
CA ALA A 168 4.77 -13.64 12.82
C ALA A 168 3.76 -13.67 11.66
N ARG A 169 2.60 -13.01 11.83
CA ARG A 169 1.58 -12.88 10.78
C ARG A 169 2.11 -12.14 9.55
N ALA A 170 2.83 -11.04 9.77
CA ALA A 170 3.39 -10.25 8.67
C ALA A 170 4.49 -11.03 7.90
N ALA A 171 5.34 -11.75 8.62
CA ALA A 171 6.41 -12.56 8.05
C ALA A 171 5.87 -13.74 7.24
N LEU A 172 4.85 -14.45 7.74
CA LEU A 172 4.18 -15.51 6.99
C LEU A 172 3.59 -14.96 5.68
N LEU A 173 2.89 -13.83 5.72
CA LEU A 173 2.35 -13.24 4.48
C LEU A 173 3.46 -12.81 3.52
N ALA A 174 4.54 -12.23 4.03
CA ALA A 174 5.68 -11.80 3.21
C ALA A 174 6.43 -12.96 2.53
N THR A 175 6.37 -14.16 3.10
CA THR A 175 7.16 -15.32 2.68
C THR A 175 6.32 -16.45 2.08
N GLY A 176 5.06 -16.17 1.70
CA GLY A 176 4.18 -17.19 1.11
C GLY A 176 3.81 -18.30 2.08
N LYS A 177 3.77 -17.99 3.39
CA LYS A 177 3.42 -18.88 4.51
C LYS A 177 4.38 -20.04 4.72
N ASP A 178 5.65 -19.87 4.33
CA ASP A 178 6.75 -20.74 4.69
C ASP A 178 7.26 -20.38 6.09
N VAL A 179 7.22 -21.32 7.03
CA VAL A 179 7.56 -21.07 8.44
C VAL A 179 9.05 -20.76 8.60
N THR A 180 9.92 -21.47 7.88
CA THR A 180 11.37 -21.31 7.97
C THR A 180 11.78 -19.94 7.44
N ARG A 181 11.31 -19.59 6.24
CA ARG A 181 11.57 -18.27 5.66
C ARG A 181 10.95 -17.16 6.49
N ALA A 182 9.76 -17.37 7.05
CA ALA A 182 9.13 -16.38 7.93
C ALA A 182 9.94 -16.14 9.21
N ALA A 183 10.51 -17.19 9.81
CA ALA A 183 11.37 -17.06 10.99
C ALA A 183 12.62 -16.23 10.67
N GLU A 184 13.34 -16.59 9.59
CA GLU A 184 14.52 -15.86 9.12
C GLU A 184 14.19 -14.38 8.82
N PHE A 185 13.10 -14.13 8.09
CA PHE A 185 12.64 -12.79 7.77
C PHE A 185 12.32 -11.97 9.03
N ALA A 186 11.58 -12.56 9.99
CA ALA A 186 11.19 -11.87 11.21
C ALA A 186 12.39 -11.53 12.10
N LEU A 187 13.32 -12.47 12.26
CA LEU A 187 14.52 -12.30 13.08
C LEU A 187 15.49 -11.29 12.46
N THR A 188 15.70 -11.37 11.14
CA THR A 188 16.56 -10.42 10.41
C THR A 188 16.01 -9.01 10.50
N ARG A 189 14.71 -8.84 10.30
CA ARG A 189 14.05 -7.55 10.42
C ARG A 189 14.16 -7.00 11.85
N HIS A 190 13.94 -7.83 12.85
CA HIS A 190 14.08 -7.41 14.24
C HIS A 190 15.52 -6.97 14.57
N ALA A 191 16.52 -7.71 14.08
CA ALA A 191 17.93 -7.34 14.24
C ALA A 191 18.26 -6.01 13.55
N ALA A 192 17.71 -5.77 12.36
CA ALA A 192 17.88 -4.50 11.64
C ALA A 192 17.22 -3.32 12.38
N GLU A 193 16.00 -3.49 12.91
CA GLU A 193 15.30 -2.48 13.70
C GLU A 193 16.10 -2.12 14.97
N VAL A 194 16.65 -3.13 15.67
CA VAL A 194 17.50 -2.91 16.86
C VAL A 194 18.81 -2.21 16.50
N ALA A 195 19.43 -2.56 15.37
CA ALA A 195 20.64 -1.89 14.89
C ALA A 195 20.37 -0.41 14.55
N GLU A 196 19.28 -0.13 13.83
CA GLU A 196 18.89 1.23 13.49
C GLU A 196 18.60 2.08 14.73
N GLU A 197 17.94 1.51 15.74
CA GLU A 197 17.67 2.18 17.01
C GLU A 197 18.96 2.48 17.79
N ARG A 198 19.91 1.52 17.83
CA ARG A 198 21.23 1.72 18.43
C ARG A 198 22.00 2.83 17.73
N ASP A 199 22.05 2.80 16.41
CA ASP A 199 22.74 3.83 15.62
C ASP A 199 22.08 5.20 15.82
N ALA A 200 20.74 5.25 15.89
CA ALA A 200 20.02 6.49 16.17
C ALA A 200 20.31 7.00 17.59
N ALA A 201 20.40 6.11 18.59
CA ALA A 201 20.75 6.48 19.95
C ALA A 201 22.20 6.98 20.05
N GLU A 202 23.13 6.36 19.34
CA GLU A 202 24.53 6.79 19.28
C GLU A 202 24.68 8.15 18.60
N ARG A 203 24.02 8.36 17.46
CA ARG A 203 23.95 9.68 16.80
C ARG A 203 23.42 10.76 17.74
N ARG A 204 22.36 10.47 18.50
CA ARG A 204 21.82 11.42 19.51
C ARG A 204 22.83 11.72 20.62
N ARG A 205 23.58 10.71 21.10
CA ARG A 205 24.63 10.90 22.12
C ARG A 205 25.78 11.75 21.59
N GLN A 206 26.26 11.48 20.37
CA GLN A 206 27.31 12.25 19.71
C GLN A 206 26.89 13.71 19.52
N THR A 207 25.69 13.96 18.97
CA THR A 207 25.16 15.33 18.84
C THR A 207 25.06 16.03 20.19
N ARG A 208 24.62 15.35 21.25
CA ARG A 208 24.54 15.93 22.60
C ARG A 208 25.92 16.31 23.14
N ALA A 209 26.95 15.48 22.94
CA ALA A 209 28.32 15.76 23.35
C ALA A 209 28.91 16.97 22.60
N LEU A 210 28.63 17.10 21.30
CA LEU A 210 29.02 18.27 20.51
C LEU A 210 28.35 19.55 21.02
N VAL A 211 27.06 19.50 21.34
CA VAL A 211 26.35 20.64 21.95
C VAL A 211 26.97 21.01 23.30
N GLN A 212 27.27 20.02 24.15
CA GLN A 212 27.93 20.26 25.44
C GLN A 212 29.32 20.89 25.29
N SER A 213 30.08 20.49 24.26
CA SER A 213 31.39 21.07 23.96
C SER A 213 31.28 22.54 23.57
N LEU A 214 30.31 22.90 22.72
CA LEU A 214 30.01 24.29 22.38
C LEU A 214 29.53 25.10 23.58
N VAL A 215 28.74 24.51 24.47
CA VAL A 215 28.29 25.15 25.71
C VAL A 215 29.47 25.40 26.66
N ALA A 216 30.39 24.44 26.78
CA ALA A 216 31.61 24.59 27.57
C ALA A 216 32.54 25.69 27.00
N MET A 217 32.52 25.93 25.69
CA MET A 217 33.19 27.06 25.05
C MET A 217 32.47 28.41 25.25
N GLY A 218 31.34 28.43 25.97
CA GLY A 218 30.62 29.65 26.34
C GLY A 218 29.42 30.01 25.44
N PHE A 219 29.10 29.18 24.44
CA PHE A 219 27.94 29.43 23.57
C PHE A 219 26.63 28.97 24.22
N GLY A 220 25.56 29.76 24.08
CA GLY A 220 24.26 29.39 24.61
C GLY A 220 23.72 28.08 24.01
N PRO A 221 23.07 27.20 24.79
CA PRO A 221 22.71 25.83 24.37
C PRO A 221 21.77 25.78 23.15
N ARG A 222 20.87 26.77 23.03
CA ARG A 222 19.97 26.88 21.86
C ARG A 222 20.70 27.29 20.58
N LYS A 223 21.70 28.19 20.69
CA LYS A 223 22.53 28.63 19.56
C LYS A 223 23.49 27.52 19.13
N ALA A 224 24.12 26.84 20.09
CA ALA A 224 24.99 25.68 19.86
C ALA A 224 24.26 24.55 19.08
N ALA A 225 23.05 24.19 19.51
CA ALA A 225 22.25 23.18 18.81
C ALA A 225 21.79 23.63 17.41
N ALA A 226 21.53 24.92 17.20
CA ALA A 226 21.17 25.46 15.89
C ALA A 226 22.36 25.48 14.91
N ALA A 227 23.55 25.88 15.39
CA ALA A 227 24.78 25.87 14.60
C ALA A 227 25.16 24.44 14.16
N LEU A 228 25.11 23.46 15.08
CA LEU A 228 25.41 22.06 14.74
C LEU A 228 24.44 21.45 13.72
N ARG A 229 23.16 21.89 13.71
CA ARG A 229 22.22 21.47 12.66
C ARG A 229 22.59 22.03 11.29
N ARG A 230 23.08 23.26 11.23
CA ARG A 230 23.49 23.92 9.97
C ARG A 230 24.82 23.37 9.46
N SER A 231 25.76 23.09 10.36
CA SER A 231 27.07 22.52 10.05
C SER A 231 27.08 20.99 9.89
N LYS A 232 25.91 20.33 9.86
CA LYS A 232 25.77 18.86 9.77
C LYS A 232 26.64 18.11 10.80
N ASN A 233 26.64 18.59 12.04
CA ASN A 233 27.44 18.09 13.16
C ASN A 233 28.97 18.26 13.02
N ASP A 234 29.47 19.13 12.14
CA ASP A 234 30.87 19.56 12.14
C ASP A 234 31.11 20.62 13.23
N LEU A 235 31.92 20.28 14.24
CA LEU A 235 32.24 21.14 15.37
C LEU A 235 33.03 22.39 14.95
N ALA A 236 34.02 22.24 14.06
CA ALA A 236 34.89 23.33 13.65
C ALA A 236 34.10 24.37 12.85
N GLN A 237 33.24 23.91 11.93
CA GLN A 237 32.34 24.80 11.20
C GLN A 237 31.31 25.46 12.12
N ALA A 238 30.75 24.72 13.09
CA ALA A 238 29.81 25.29 14.05
C ALA A 238 30.44 26.40 14.91
N VAL A 239 31.69 26.24 15.34
CA VAL A 239 32.42 27.28 16.09
C VAL A 239 32.64 28.50 15.21
N VAL A 240 33.10 28.33 13.97
CA VAL A 240 33.31 29.46 13.03
C VAL A 240 32.02 30.23 12.77
N GLU A 241 30.89 29.54 12.58
CA GLU A 241 29.58 30.18 12.42
C GLU A 241 29.16 30.95 13.67
N LEU A 242 29.30 30.35 14.85
CA LEU A 242 28.92 30.97 16.12
C LEU A 242 29.79 32.19 16.42
N THR A 243 31.09 32.13 16.16
CA THR A 243 32.01 33.27 16.34
C THR A 243 31.65 34.42 15.39
N ARG A 244 31.33 34.14 14.12
CA ARG A 244 30.85 35.15 13.16
C ARG A 244 29.52 35.79 13.57
N GLU A 245 28.61 35.02 14.19
CA GLU A 245 27.35 35.54 14.72
C GLU A 245 27.58 36.42 15.97
N VAL A 246 28.55 36.08 16.82
CA VAL A 246 28.96 36.90 17.97
C VAL A 246 29.63 38.20 17.51
N GLU A 247 30.51 38.16 16.52
CA GLU A 247 31.13 39.35 15.92
C GLU A 247 30.09 40.29 15.26
N ARG A 248 29.05 39.72 14.63
CA ARG A 248 27.94 40.50 14.07
C ARG A 248 26.97 41.05 15.12
N GLY A 249 26.79 40.36 16.25
CA GLY A 249 25.93 40.78 17.36
C GLY A 249 26.61 41.70 18.38
N GLY A 250 27.94 41.66 18.49
CA GLY A 250 28.76 42.50 19.37
C GLY A 250 28.93 43.95 18.89
N GLY A 251 28.37 44.32 17.74
CA GLY A 251 28.33 45.69 17.23
C GLY A 251 27.07 46.49 17.61
N GLY A 252 26.18 45.95 18.45
CA GLY A 252 24.87 46.53 18.74
C GLY A 252 24.55 46.65 20.24
N GLY A 253 25.54 47.01 21.06
CA GLY A 253 25.38 47.28 22.50
C GLY A 253 25.74 48.72 22.84
N GLY A 254 24.99 49.67 22.29
CA GLY A 254 24.99 51.08 22.70
C GLY A 254 23.57 51.48 23.06
N GLU A 255 23.03 50.92 24.14
CA GLU A 255 21.84 51.50 24.78
C GLU A 255 22.29 52.72 25.57
N VAL A 256 21.73 53.84 25.14
CA VAL A 256 21.86 55.18 25.68
C VAL A 256 21.12 55.25 27.01
N GLU A 257 21.83 55.52 28.11
CA GLU A 257 21.22 56.20 29.25
C GLU A 257 20.96 57.65 28.86
N GLY A 258 19.70 58.10 29.01
CA GLY A 258 19.25 59.46 28.74
C GLY A 258 17.74 59.54 28.58
#